data_AF-A0A354ICX1-F1
#
_entry.id   AF-A0A354ICX1-F1
#
_cell.length_a   1.000
_cell.length_b   1.000
_cell.length_c   1.000
_cell.angle_alpha   90.00
_cell.angle_beta   90.00
_cell.angle_gamma   90.00
#
_symmetry.space_group_name_H-M   'P 1'
#
loop_
_entity.id
_entity.type
_entity.pdbx_description
1 polymer ?
#
loop_
_entity_poly.entity_id
_entity_poly.type
_entity_poly.pdbx_seq_one_letter_code
_entity_poly.pdbx_strand_id
1 'polypeptide(L)'
;MNGTLKVDTSKLTSTASSFQSTGNTIRNMTNSMTDTVKSLTGQVWSGDAATKYVAQFNGLQDDINRILNMVNEHVTDLQEMARAYESAESANTSTAGSLSSDVIV
;
A
#
# COMPACT_ATOMS: atom_id res chain seq x y z
N MET A 1 -4.63 32.84 9.68
CA MET A 1 -5.10 32.10 8.49
C MET A 1 -5.13 30.63 8.88
N ASN A 2 -6.27 30.09 9.32
CA ASN A 2 -6.39 28.66 9.62
C ASN A 2 -6.59 27.94 8.28
N GLY A 3 -5.48 27.60 7.61
CA GLY A 3 -5.52 26.71 6.46
C GLY A 3 -5.96 25.33 6.94
N THR A 4 -7.25 25.03 6.83
CA THR A 4 -7.73 23.66 7.04
C THR A 4 -7.12 22.80 5.94
N LEU A 5 -6.14 21.97 6.29
CA LEU A 5 -5.64 20.91 5.41
C LEU A 5 -6.85 20.08 4.94
N LYS A 6 -7.20 20.15 3.65
CA LYS A 6 -8.27 19.33 3.06
C LYS A 6 -7.91 17.85 2.99
N VAL A 7 -6.61 17.54 3.03
CA VAL A 7 -6.08 16.18 3.05
C VAL A 7 -5.19 16.07 4.27
N ASP A 8 -5.63 15.34 5.27
CA ASP A 8 -4.84 15.06 6.46
C ASP A 8 -3.72 14.08 6.08
N THR A 9 -2.46 14.51 6.13
CA THR A 9 -1.29 13.67 5.79
C THR A 9 -1.20 12.45 6.71
N SER A 10 -1.72 12.55 7.94
CA SER A 10 -1.86 11.41 8.85
C SER A 10 -2.90 10.41 8.33
N LYS A 11 -3.96 10.87 7.66
CA LYS A 11 -4.96 10.00 7.04
C LYS A 11 -4.41 9.28 5.81
N LEU A 12 -3.59 9.95 5.00
CA LEU A 12 -2.88 9.30 3.88
C LEU A 12 -1.95 8.19 4.40
N THR A 13 -1.13 8.52 5.39
CA THR A 13 -0.16 7.58 5.97
C THR A 13 -0.85 6.38 6.64
N SER A 14 -1.90 6.62 7.44
CA SER A 14 -2.65 5.54 8.08
C SER A 14 -3.39 4.65 7.08
N THR A 15 -3.91 5.22 5.99
CA THR A 15 -4.55 4.45 4.90
C THR A 15 -3.51 3.58 4.18
N ALA A 16 -2.33 4.13 3.89
CA ALA A 16 -1.21 3.40 3.31
C ALA A 16 -0.79 2.21 4.18
N SER A 17 -0.58 2.42 5.49
CA SER A 17 -0.26 1.34 6.42
C SER A 17 -1.34 0.24 6.46
N SER A 18 -2.62 0.64 6.39
CA SER A 18 -3.75 -0.31 6.36
C SER A 18 -3.76 -1.15 5.07
N PHE A 19 -3.48 -0.51 3.93
CA PHE A 19 -3.34 -1.17 2.64
C PHE A 19 -2.20 -2.19 2.65
N GLN A 20 -1.04 -1.80 3.19
CA GLN A 20 0.13 -2.68 3.31
C GLN A 20 -0.15 -3.90 4.19
N SER A 21 -0.81 -3.70 5.34
CA SER A 21 -1.20 -4.78 6.25
C SER A 21 -2.16 -5.78 5.58
N THR A 22 -3.14 -5.24 4.84
CA THR A 22 -4.10 -6.06 4.08
C THR A 22 -3.39 -6.87 2.99
N GLY A 23 -2.47 -6.24 2.25
CA GLY A 23 -1.62 -6.93 1.28
C GLY A 23 -0.84 -8.09 1.91
N ASN A 24 -0.16 -7.85 3.04
CA ASN A 24 0.58 -8.90 3.74
C ASN A 24 -0.32 -10.07 4.17
N THR A 25 -1.55 -9.77 4.62
CA THR A 25 -2.54 -10.79 4.97
C THR A 25 -2.93 -11.64 3.75
N ILE A 26 -3.20 -11.00 2.61
CA ILE A 26 -3.53 -11.67 1.34
C ILE A 26 -2.37 -12.57 0.90
N ARG A 27 -1.12 -12.09 0.97
CA ARG A 27 0.09 -12.87 0.65
C ARG A 27 0.16 -14.14 1.50
N ASN A 28 0.04 -13.98 2.82
CA ASN A 28 0.20 -15.09 3.76
C ASN A 28 -0.90 -16.15 3.59
N MET A 29 -2.15 -15.70 3.39
CA MET A 29 -3.28 -16.59 3.13
C MET A 29 -3.06 -17.41 1.86
N THR A 30 -2.60 -16.76 0.79
CA THR A 30 -2.40 -17.41 -0.51
C THR A 30 -1.27 -18.41 -0.49
N ASN A 31 -0.16 -18.08 0.18
CA ASN A 31 0.93 -19.01 0.38
C ASN A 31 0.44 -20.25 1.14
N SER A 32 -0.32 -20.03 2.24
CA SER A 32 -0.88 -21.12 3.05
C SER A 32 -1.82 -22.03 2.25
N MET A 33 -2.68 -21.43 1.41
CA MET A 33 -3.56 -22.20 0.53
C MET A 33 -2.78 -22.99 -0.51
N THR A 34 -1.78 -22.37 -1.13
CA THR A 34 -0.93 -23.00 -2.15
C THR A 34 -0.15 -24.17 -1.57
N ASP A 35 0.41 -24.02 -0.37
CA ASP A 35 1.12 -25.09 0.34
C ASP A 35 0.17 -26.23 0.74
N THR A 36 -1.05 -25.90 1.16
CA THR A 36 -2.09 -26.90 1.45
C THR A 36 -2.44 -27.70 0.19
N VAL A 37 -2.64 -27.04 -0.95
CA VAL A 37 -2.95 -27.72 -2.22
C VAL A 37 -1.77 -28.56 -2.69
N LYS A 38 -0.54 -28.07 -2.58
CA LYS A 38 0.68 -28.82 -2.92
C LYS A 38 0.86 -30.06 -2.02
N SER A 39 0.56 -29.98 -0.73
CA SER A 39 0.68 -31.13 0.17
C SER A 39 -0.39 -32.21 -0.08
N LEU A 40 -1.60 -31.82 -0.45
CA LEU A 40 -2.65 -32.76 -0.87
C LEU A 40 -2.31 -33.47 -2.19
N THR A 41 -1.68 -32.73 -3.11
CA THR A 41 -1.34 -33.20 -4.46
C THR A 41 -0.08 -34.06 -4.42
N GLY A 42 -0.21 -35.37 -4.67
CA GLY A 42 0.92 -36.32 -4.70
C GLY A 42 0.94 -37.33 -3.55
N GLN A 43 0.31 -37.04 -2.42
CA GLN A 43 0.11 -38.03 -1.33
C GLN A 43 -1.30 -38.62 -1.31
N VAL A 44 -2.33 -37.79 -1.49
CA VAL A 44 -3.74 -38.20 -1.32
C VAL A 44 -4.54 -38.00 -2.60
N TRP A 45 -4.22 -36.96 -3.38
CA TRP A 45 -4.91 -36.63 -4.62
C TRP A 45 -3.93 -36.57 -5.80
N SER A 46 -4.24 -37.28 -6.87
CA SER A 46 -3.37 -37.45 -8.04
C SER A 46 -4.17 -37.42 -9.34
N GLY A 47 -3.50 -37.14 -10.47
CA GLY A 47 -4.09 -37.11 -11.81
C GLY A 47 -4.34 -35.70 -12.34
N ASP A 48 -4.87 -35.62 -13.55
CA ASP A 48 -5.00 -34.36 -14.32
C ASP A 48 -5.77 -33.26 -13.58
N ALA A 49 -6.76 -33.62 -12.78
CA ALA A 49 -7.52 -32.68 -11.97
C ALA A 49 -6.64 -32.00 -10.91
N ALA A 50 -5.79 -32.77 -10.23
CA ALA A 50 -4.89 -32.26 -9.20
C ALA A 50 -3.81 -31.35 -9.81
N THR A 51 -3.25 -31.75 -10.96
CA THR A 51 -2.30 -30.93 -11.73
C THR A 51 -2.91 -29.60 -12.16
N LYS A 52 -4.16 -29.60 -12.67
CA LYS A 52 -4.87 -28.38 -13.04
C LYS A 52 -5.12 -27.49 -11.81
N TYR A 53 -5.48 -28.06 -10.68
CA TYR A 53 -5.71 -27.30 -9.45
C TYR A 53 -4.44 -26.61 -8.96
N VAL A 54 -3.32 -27.33 -8.91
CA VAL A 54 -2.01 -26.75 -8.56
C VAL A 54 -1.63 -25.61 -9.52
N ALA A 55 -1.88 -25.79 -10.82
CA ALA A 55 -1.61 -24.74 -11.82
C ALA A 55 -2.44 -23.47 -11.57
N GLN A 56 -3.73 -23.60 -11.21
CA GLN A 56 -4.58 -22.45 -10.86
C GLN A 56 -4.07 -21.71 -9.62
N PHE A 57 -3.60 -22.42 -8.59
CA PHE A 57 -3.04 -21.80 -7.39
C PHE A 57 -1.71 -21.10 -7.66
N ASN A 58 -0.87 -21.66 -8.51
CA ASN A 58 0.35 -20.97 -8.96
C ASN A 58 0.01 -19.70 -9.75
N GLY A 59 -1.01 -19.74 -10.62
CA GLY A 59 -1.49 -18.53 -11.32
C GLY A 59 -2.03 -17.46 -10.36
N LEU A 60 -2.79 -17.87 -9.35
CA LEU A 60 -3.28 -16.97 -8.30
C LEU A 60 -2.13 -16.32 -7.51
N GLN A 61 -1.05 -17.05 -7.26
CA GLN A 61 0.16 -16.51 -6.62
C GLN A 61 0.76 -15.35 -7.43
N ASP A 62 0.83 -15.49 -8.75
CA ASP A 62 1.36 -14.45 -9.65
C ASP A 62 0.49 -13.19 -9.65
N ASP A 63 -0.83 -13.36 -9.72
CA ASP A 63 -1.77 -12.24 -9.64
C ASP A 63 -1.68 -11.52 -8.29
N ILE A 64 -1.51 -12.28 -7.20
CA ILE A 64 -1.35 -11.70 -5.88
C ILE A 64 -0.03 -10.96 -5.75
N ASN A 65 1.06 -11.46 -6.32
CA ASN A 65 2.32 -10.73 -6.39
C ASN A 65 2.16 -9.38 -7.11
N ARG A 66 1.38 -9.34 -8.21
CA ARG A 66 1.06 -8.07 -8.90
C ARG A 66 0.25 -7.12 -8.03
N ILE A 67 -0.79 -7.61 -7.35
CA ILE A 67 -1.58 -6.80 -6.42
C ILE A 67 -0.69 -6.21 -5.32
N LEU A 68 0.23 -7.00 -4.78
CA LEU A 68 1.14 -6.56 -3.73
C LEU A 68 2.11 -5.48 -4.21
N ASN A 69 2.57 -5.57 -5.45
CA ASN A 69 3.38 -4.52 -6.06
C ASN A 69 2.59 -3.22 -6.21
N MET A 70 1.34 -3.28 -6.70
CA MET A 70 0.46 -2.10 -6.79
C MET A 70 0.16 -1.50 -5.40
N VAL A 71 -0.05 -2.35 -4.40
CA VAL A 71 -0.24 -1.89 -3.01
C VAL A 71 1.00 -1.16 -2.52
N ASN A 72 2.20 -1.69 -2.76
CA ASN A 72 3.44 -1.04 -2.35
C ASN A 72 3.66 0.29 -3.09
N GLU A 73 3.37 0.34 -4.38
CA GLU A 73 3.44 1.57 -5.19
C GLU A 73 2.50 2.64 -4.62
N HIS A 74 1.22 2.32 -4.41
CA HIS A 74 0.27 3.26 -3.80
C HIS A 74 0.68 3.70 -2.39
N VAL A 75 1.28 2.82 -1.60
CA VAL A 75 1.84 3.19 -0.28
C VAL A 75 2.96 4.22 -0.44
N THR A 76 3.87 4.00 -1.38
CA THR A 76 4.96 4.94 -1.69
C THR A 76 4.40 6.27 -2.18
N ASP A 77 3.46 6.26 -3.11
CA ASP A 77 2.83 7.47 -3.66
C ASP A 77 2.14 8.30 -2.56
N LEU A 78 1.37 7.64 -1.68
CA LEU A 78 0.69 8.30 -0.57
C LEU A 78 1.68 8.94 0.41
N GLN A 79 2.80 8.27 0.70
CA GLN A 79 3.86 8.81 1.55
C GLN A 79 4.60 9.97 0.89
N GLU A 80 4.87 9.89 -0.41
CA GLU A 80 5.52 10.96 -1.17
C GLU A 80 4.62 12.20 -1.26
N MET A 81 3.33 12.01 -1.54
CA MET A 81 2.35 13.11 -1.50
C MET A 81 2.32 13.77 -0.12
N ALA A 82 2.24 12.99 0.96
CA ALA A 82 2.24 13.53 2.32
C ALA A 82 3.48 14.40 2.59
N ARG A 83 4.68 13.92 2.21
CA ARG A 83 5.94 14.68 2.36
C ARG A 83 5.95 15.95 1.52
N ALA A 84 5.49 15.89 0.27
CA ALA A 84 5.43 17.05 -0.60
C ALA A 84 4.50 18.13 -0.04
N TYR A 85 3.35 17.73 0.53
CA TYR A 85 2.42 18.64 1.19
C TYR A 85 3.03 19.28 2.44
N GLU A 86 3.66 18.50 3.32
CA GLU A 86 4.30 19.02 4.54
C GLU A 86 5.43 20.01 4.21
N SER A 87 6.22 19.71 3.18
CA SER A 87 7.29 20.60 2.70
C SER A 87 6.74 21.91 2.14
N ALA A 88 5.69 21.85 1.30
CA ALA A 88 5.06 23.02 0.73
C ALA A 88 4.42 23.92 1.80
N GLU A 89 3.76 23.35 2.81
CA GLU A 89 3.18 24.10 3.91
C GLU A 89 4.26 24.76 4.78
N SER A 90 5.37 24.05 5.05
CA SER A 90 6.51 24.63 5.76
C SER A 90 7.14 25.80 5.00
N ALA A 91 7.27 25.69 3.68
CA ALA A 91 7.77 26.77 2.84
C ALA A 91 6.81 27.98 2.82
N ASN A 92 5.50 27.75 2.71
CA ASN A 92 4.49 28.80 2.73
C ASN A 92 4.43 29.51 4.08
N THR A 93 4.48 28.77 5.20
CA THR A 93 4.49 29.36 6.55
C THR A 93 5.77 30.16 6.80
N SER A 94 6.94 29.67 6.36
CA SER A 94 8.20 30.41 6.42
C SER A 94 8.13 31.71 5.60
N THR A 95 7.62 31.63 4.37
CA THR A 95 7.44 32.80 3.49
C THR A 95 6.48 33.81 4.11
N ALA A 96 5.33 33.35 4.62
CA ALA A 96 4.36 34.21 5.27
C ALA A 96 4.91 34.88 6.54
N GLY A 97 5.73 34.17 7.33
CA GLY A 97 6.41 34.73 8.50
C GLY A 97 7.52 35.74 8.15
N SER A 98 8.06 35.67 6.93
CA SER A 98 9.06 36.63 6.43
C SER A 98 8.46 37.91 5.84
N LEU A 99 7.14 37.92 5.58
CA LEU A 99 6.44 39.13 5.14
C LEU A 99 6.42 40.13 6.30
N SER A 100 6.87 41.36 6.06
CA SER A 100 6.86 42.42 7.08
C SER A 100 5.42 42.67 7.54
N SER A 101 5.13 42.41 8.81
CA SER A 101 3.80 42.62 9.39
C SER A 101 3.46 44.11 9.54
N ASP A 102 4.46 44.99 9.43
CA ASP A 102 4.28 46.42 9.49
C ASP A 102 5.21 47.09 8.48
N VAL A 103 4.67 47.95 7.63
CA VAL A 103 5.41 48.67 6.58
C VAL A 103 5.32 50.19 6.77
N ILE A 104 4.65 50.64 7.85
CA ILE A 104 4.53 52.07 8.18
C ILE A 104 4.78 52.26 9.68
N VAL A 105 5.86 52.97 10.03
CA VAL A 105 6.15 53.48 11.39
C VAL A 105 6.26 55.00 11.33
#